data_AF-A0A4R2BYU5-F1
#
_entry.id   AF-A0A4R2BYU5-F1
#
_cell.length_a   1.000
_cell.length_b   1.000
_cell.length_c   1.000
_cell.angle_alpha   90.00
_cell.angle_beta   90.00
_cell.angle_gamma   90.00
#
_symmetry.space_group_name_H-M   'P 1'
#
loop_
_entity.id
_entity.type
_entity.pdbx_description
1 polymer ?
#
loop_
_entity_poly.entity_id
_entity_poly.type
_entity_poly.pdbx_seq_one_letter_code
_entity_poly.pdbx_strand_id
1 'polypeptide(L)'
;MHTALIETRTLAPQPAAVRRAVLESTKLTDWLPVALVEIAEALRLRRDVPNGFPFARYKTMPDGVIAVEAGFPMPMPMPVPTDGLVQASSRPPGLSR
;
A
#
# COMPACT_ATOMS: atom_id res chain seq x y z
N MET A 1 -3.74 30.10 7.06
CA MET A 1 -2.68 29.65 6.12
C MET A 1 -2.02 28.44 6.73
N HIS A 2 -2.11 27.27 6.10
CA HIS A 2 -1.37 26.07 6.53
C HIS A 2 -0.08 26.01 5.71
N THR A 3 1.06 26.28 6.35
CA THR A 3 2.37 26.11 5.72
C THR A 3 2.71 24.62 5.77
N ALA A 4 2.47 23.90 4.67
CA ALA A 4 2.94 22.53 4.56
C ALA A 4 4.47 22.57 4.34
N LEU A 5 5.23 21.98 5.26
CA LEU A 5 6.64 21.65 5.03
C LEU A 5 6.68 20.54 3.98
N ILE A 6 7.05 20.90 2.75
CA ILE A 6 7.25 19.94 1.66
C ILE A 6 8.69 19.44 1.79
N GLU A 7 8.87 18.24 2.35
CA GLU A 7 10.17 17.55 2.36
C GLU A 7 10.22 16.50 1.25
N THR A 8 11.18 16.65 0.34
CA THR A 8 11.48 15.63 -0.68
C THR A 8 12.35 14.55 -0.06
N ARG A 9 11.81 13.34 0.07
CA ARG A 9 12.54 12.17 0.59
C ARG A 9 12.57 11.04 -0.43
N THR A 10 13.77 10.67 -0.87
CA THR A 10 13.98 9.46 -1.67
C THR A 10 13.92 8.24 -0.75
N LEU A 11 12.83 7.47 -0.84
CA LEU A 11 12.70 6.22 -0.10
C LEU A 11 13.36 5.08 -0.88
N ALA A 12 14.23 4.31 -0.21
CA ALA A 12 14.80 3.11 -0.78
C ALA A 12 13.68 2.11 -1.16
N PRO A 13 13.82 1.36 -2.27
CA PRO A 13 12.88 0.33 -2.65
C PRO A 13 12.76 -0.71 -1.55
N GLN A 14 11.56 -0.87 -1.02
CA GLN A 14 11.25 -1.82 0.04
C GLN A 14 10.17 -2.78 -0.48
N PRO A 15 10.34 -4.10 -0.30
CA PRO A 15 9.30 -5.06 -0.65
C PRO A 15 8.05 -4.76 0.18
N ALA A 16 6.89 -4.89 -0.42
CA ALA A 16 5.62 -4.69 0.26
C ALA A 16 4.60 -5.74 -0.18
N ALA A 17 3.88 -6.28 0.80
CA ALA A 17 2.67 -7.05 0.58
C ALA A 17 1.52 -6.06 0.36
N VAL A 18 0.97 -6.02 -0.85
CA VAL A 18 -0.05 -5.04 -1.21
C VAL A 18 -1.30 -5.68 -1.79
N ARG A 19 -2.41 -4.97 -1.68
CA ARG A 19 -3.62 -5.21 -2.46
C ARG A 19 -3.92 -3.95 -3.28
N ARG A 20 -4.35 -4.15 -4.53
CA ARG A 20 -4.67 -3.07 -5.47
C ARG A 20 -6.13 -3.13 -5.87
N ALA A 21 -6.73 -1.96 -6.07
CA ALA A 21 -8.07 -1.84 -6.63
C ALA A 21 -8.19 -0.56 -7.45
N VAL A 22 -9.14 -0.56 -8.38
CA VAL A 22 -9.67 0.64 -9.01
C VAL A 22 -11.11 0.77 -8.54
N LEU A 23 -11.44 1.87 -7.87
CA LEU A 23 -12.74 2.08 -7.23
C LEU A 23 -13.14 3.55 -7.25
N GLU A 24 -14.44 3.83 -7.08
CA GLU A 24 -14.92 5.20 -6.86
C GLU A 24 -14.35 5.76 -5.56
N SER A 25 -14.00 7.04 -5.53
CA SER A 25 -13.41 7.68 -4.33
C SER A 25 -14.25 7.49 -3.06
N THR A 26 -15.58 7.42 -3.20
CA THR A 26 -16.54 7.17 -2.11
C THR A 26 -16.40 5.79 -1.48
N LYS A 27 -15.88 4.81 -2.22
CA LYS A 27 -15.69 3.41 -1.77
C LYS A 27 -14.36 3.19 -1.05
N LEU A 28 -13.48 4.20 -1.03
CA LEU A 28 -12.15 4.08 -0.42
C LEU A 28 -12.24 3.77 1.08
N THR A 29 -13.11 4.49 1.79
CA THR A 29 -13.27 4.37 3.25
C THR A 29 -13.72 2.97 3.66
N ASP A 30 -14.52 2.31 2.84
CA ASP A 30 -14.99 0.94 3.09
C ASP A 30 -13.96 -0.10 2.67
N TRP A 31 -13.30 0.12 1.53
CA TRP A 31 -12.36 -0.85 0.98
C TRP A 31 -11.05 -0.93 1.75
N LEU A 32 -10.51 0.21 2.21
CA LEU A 32 -9.18 0.28 2.80
C LEU A 32 -9.03 -0.56 4.09
N PRO A 33 -9.93 -0.46 5.09
CA PRO A 33 -9.84 -1.29 6.29
C PRO A 33 -9.92 -2.78 5.97
N VAL A 34 -10.81 -3.18 5.06
CA VAL A 34 -10.97 -4.57 4.63
C VAL A 34 -9.70 -5.09 3.96
N ALA A 35 -9.13 -4.33 3.03
CA ALA A 35 -7.89 -4.68 2.35
C ALA A 35 -6.72 -4.86 3.34
N LEU A 36 -6.59 -3.99 4.33
CA LEU A 36 -5.54 -4.10 5.34
C LEU A 36 -5.73 -5.32 6.25
N VAL A 37 -6.96 -5.63 6.65
CA VAL A 37 -7.26 -6.83 7.45
C VAL A 37 -6.95 -8.11 6.66
N GLU A 38 -7.34 -8.17 5.39
CA GLU A 38 -7.05 -9.32 4.53
C GLU A 38 -5.54 -9.57 4.38
N ILE A 39 -4.76 -8.51 4.13
CA ILE A 39 -3.30 -8.62 4.05
C ILE A 39 -2.72 -9.05 5.41
N ALA A 40 -3.19 -8.46 6.51
CA ALA A 40 -2.71 -8.81 7.85
C ALA A 40 -3.01 -10.27 8.21
N GLU A 41 -4.20 -10.79 7.88
CA GLU A 41 -4.53 -12.21 8.05
C GLU A 41 -3.67 -13.11 7.18
N ALA A 42 -3.44 -12.75 5.90
CA ALA A 42 -2.56 -13.52 5.02
C ALA A 42 -1.13 -13.60 5.57
N LEU A 43 -0.60 -12.50 6.11
CA LEU A 43 0.71 -12.46 6.76
C LEU A 43 0.72 -13.27 8.06
N ARG A 44 -0.33 -13.14 8.89
CA ARG A 44 -0.47 -13.87 10.16
C ARG A 44 -0.49 -15.39 9.94
N LEU A 45 -1.23 -15.87 8.94
CA LEU A 45 -1.29 -17.29 8.59
C LEU A 45 0.08 -17.87 8.22
N ARG A 46 0.94 -17.05 7.60
CA ARG A 46 2.30 -17.41 7.18
C ARG A 46 3.36 -17.15 8.26
N ARG A 47 2.96 -16.54 9.39
CA ARG A 47 3.86 -16.04 10.45
C ARG A 47 4.87 -15.01 9.93
N ASP A 48 4.52 -14.31 8.86
CA ASP A 48 5.31 -13.24 8.29
C ASP A 48 5.05 -11.94 9.07
N VAL A 49 6.13 -11.26 9.50
CA VAL A 49 6.03 -10.03 10.29
C VAL A 49 6.41 -8.82 9.42
N PRO A 50 5.50 -7.85 9.21
CA PRO A 50 5.83 -6.57 8.59
C PRO A 50 6.96 -5.85 9.33
N ASN A 51 7.79 -5.09 8.61
CA ASN A 51 8.83 -4.27 9.23
C ASN A 51 8.40 -2.80 9.46
N GLY A 52 7.11 -2.51 9.35
CA GLY A 52 6.59 -1.16 9.51
C GLY A 52 5.07 -1.08 9.45
N PHE A 53 4.57 0.15 9.61
CA PHE A 53 3.15 0.46 9.60
C PHE A 53 2.51 0.25 8.21
N PRO A 54 1.19 -0.03 8.17
CA PRO A 54 0.46 -0.07 6.91
C PRO A 54 0.53 1.27 6.19
N PHE A 55 0.49 1.23 4.86
CA PHE A 55 0.46 2.39 4.00
C PHE A 55 -0.65 2.27 2.95
N ALA A 56 -1.09 3.40 2.42
CA ALA A 56 -1.96 3.48 1.26
C ALA A 56 -1.43 4.53 0.27
N ARG A 57 -1.54 4.23 -1.02
CA ARG A 57 -1.21 5.13 -2.13
C ARG A 57 -2.41 5.18 -3.03
N TYR A 58 -2.82 6.39 -3.41
CA TYR A 58 -3.92 6.60 -4.32
C TYR A 58 -3.45 7.47 -5.48
N LYS A 59 -3.93 7.15 -6.67
CA LYS A 59 -3.78 7.96 -7.87
C LYS A 59 -5.17 8.24 -8.41
N THR A 60 -5.54 9.51 -8.43
CA THR A 60 -6.77 9.95 -9.07
C THR A 60 -6.68 9.69 -10.57
N MET A 61 -7.71 9.05 -11.10
CA MET A 61 -7.89 8.80 -12.52
C MET A 61 -9.05 9.67 -13.05
N PRO A 62 -9.21 9.79 -14.38
CA PRO A 62 -10.40 10.42 -14.95
C PRO A 62 -11.69 9.81 -14.40
N ASP A 63 -12.80 10.53 -14.49
CA ASP A 63 -14.14 10.03 -14.16
C ASP A 63 -14.40 9.70 -12.67
N GLY A 64 -13.62 10.31 -11.77
CA GLY A 64 -13.87 10.22 -10.32
C GLY A 64 -13.47 8.89 -9.67
N VAL A 65 -12.82 8.01 -10.43
CA VAL A 65 -12.23 6.77 -9.93
C VAL A 65 -10.80 7.00 -9.43
N ILE A 66 -10.40 6.18 -8.46
CA ILE A 66 -9.05 6.16 -7.90
C ILE A 66 -8.45 4.78 -8.07
N ALA A 67 -7.20 4.73 -8.53
CA ALA A 67 -6.37 3.55 -8.39
C ALA A 67 -5.73 3.60 -7.00
N VAL A 68 -6.05 2.63 -6.15
CA VAL A 68 -5.54 2.54 -4.77
C VAL A 68 -4.68 1.29 -4.61
N GLU A 69 -3.56 1.45 -3.91
CA GLU A 69 -2.66 0.40 -3.44
C GLU A 69 -2.57 0.52 -1.92
N ALA A 70 -2.96 -0.51 -1.17
CA ALA A 70 -2.82 -0.57 0.28
C ALA A 70 -1.91 -1.75 0.64
N GLY A 71 -1.08 -1.61 1.68
CA GLY A 71 -0.21 -2.71 2.05
C GLY A 71 0.69 -2.48 3.25
N PHE A 72 1.51 -3.49 3.51
CA PHE A 72 2.48 -3.53 4.59
C PHE A 72 3.90 -3.68 4.03
N PRO A 73 4.88 -2.92 4.56
CA PRO A 73 6.26 -3.10 4.17
C PRO A 73 6.81 -4.41 4.79
N MET A 74 7.54 -5.17 3.98
CA MET A 74 8.10 -6.47 4.34
C MET A 74 9.61 -6.38 4.53
N PRO A 75 10.20 -7.13 5.49
CA PRO A 75 11.64 -7.22 5.65
C PRO A 75 12.30 -7.94 4.47
N MET A 76 13.40 -7.40 3.95
CA MET A 76 14.30 -8.20 3.12
C MET A 76 15.05 -9.21 4.00
N PRO A 77 15.39 -10.41 3.49
CA PRO A 77 15.17 -10.93 2.15
C PRO A 77 13.85 -11.73 1.98
N MET A 78 12.85 -11.54 2.86
CA MET A 78 11.66 -12.40 2.84
C MET A 78 10.88 -12.22 1.53
N PRO A 79 10.57 -13.32 0.81
CA PRO A 79 9.75 -13.26 -0.38
C PRO A 79 8.35 -12.78 0.01
N VAL A 80 7.85 -11.77 -0.70
CA VAL A 80 6.50 -11.26 -0.44
C VAL A 80 5.49 -12.34 -0.83
N PRO A 81 4.59 -12.75 0.09
CA PRO A 81 3.57 -13.73 -0.24
C PRO A 81 2.66 -13.19 -1.34
N THR A 82 2.47 -13.99 -2.39
CA THR A 82 1.50 -13.73 -3.46
C THR A 82 0.43 -14.81 -3.40
N ASP A 83 -0.81 -14.42 -3.16
CA ASP A 83 -1.95 -15.34 -3.08
C ASP A 83 -3.21 -14.74 -3.69
N GLY A 84 -3.13 -14.29 -4.94
CA GLY A 84 -4.29 -13.79 -5.71
C GLY A 84 -4.83 -12.44 -5.21
N LEU A 85 -5.10 -12.32 -3.91
CA LEU A 85 -5.52 -11.13 -3.18
C LEU A 85 -4.31 -10.28 -2.75
N VAL A 86 -3.22 -10.90 -2.26
CA VAL A 86 -1.97 -10.20 -1.96
C VAL A 86 -1.02 -10.28 -3.15
N GLN A 87 -0.49 -9.13 -3.54
CA GLN A 87 0.46 -8.94 -4.63
C GLN A 87 1.80 -8.45 -4.05
N ALA A 88 2.89 -8.89 -4.67
CA ALA A 88 4.20 -8.30 -4.42
C ALA A 88 4.28 -6.92 -5.11
N SER A 89 4.67 -5.90 -4.35
CA SER A 89 5.01 -4.59 -4.88
C SER A 89 6.37 -4.18 -4.38
N SER A 90 7.10 -3.46 -5.23
CA SER A 90 8.26 -2.70 -4.80
C SER A 90 7.81 -1.26 -4.63
N ARG A 91 7.99 -0.69 -3.45
CA ARG A 91 7.72 0.74 -3.24
C ARG A 91 8.72 1.52 -4.12
N PRO A 92 8.29 2.25 -5.17
CA PRO A 92 9.19 3.06 -5.96
C PRO A 92 9.71 4.23 -5.09
N PRO A 93 10.92 4.75 -5.35
CA PRO A 93 11.33 6.03 -4.80
C PRO A 93 10.29 7.07 -5.25
N GLY A 94 9.56 7.64 -4.29
CA GLY A 94 8.49 8.58 -4.58
C GLY A 94 9.02 9.92 -5.08
N LEU A 95 8.43 10.45 -6.15
CA LEU A 95 8.53 11.85 -6.57
C LEU A 95 7.11 12.42 -6.50
N SER A 96 6.85 13.37 -5.62
CA SER A 96 5.61 14.16 -5.59
C SER A 96 5.95 15.61 -5.88
N ARG A 97 5.33 16.16 -6.92
CA ARG A 97 5.52 17.51 -7.44
C ARG A 97 4.72 18.53 -6.65
#